data_AF-A1TT89-F1
#
_entry.id   AF-A1TT89-F1
#
_cell.length_a   1.000
_cell.length_b   1.000
_cell.length_c   1.000
_cell.angle_alpha   90.00
_cell.angle_beta   90.00
_cell.angle_gamma   90.00
#
_symmetry.space_group_name_H-M   'P 1'
#
loop_
_entity.id
_entity.type
_entity.pdbx_description
1 polymer ?
#
loop_
_entity_poly.entity_id
_entity_poly.type
_entity_poly.pdbx_seq_one_letter_code
_entity_poly.pdbx_strand_id
1 'polypeptide(L)'
;MRRLHTGAAQCGQDRRGHRRPKEFRMPDKAMARKAAWRLPACAALAAVCCMAAHAGPAAWYYWRSKVDGQRVCAQVSPGPGWERDSEPYEGPGCTAPRKVFVIPMR
;
A
#
# COMPACT_ATOMS: atom_id res chain seq x y z
N MET A 1 15.11 -36.68 42.85
CA MET A 1 15.96 -37.82 42.40
C MET A 1 16.37 -37.50 40.95
N ARG A 2 17.60 -37.49 40.46
CA ARG A 2 18.93 -37.93 40.92
C ARG A 2 19.95 -36.91 40.38
N ARG A 3 20.95 -36.56 41.20
CA ARG A 3 22.28 -36.18 40.72
C ARG A 3 23.04 -37.46 40.36
N LEU A 4 24.26 -37.29 39.83
CA LEU A 4 25.39 -38.25 39.66
C LEU A 4 25.53 -38.68 38.18
N HIS A 5 26.69 -38.71 37.53
CA HIS A 5 28.11 -38.58 37.89
C HIS A 5 28.88 -38.45 36.53
N THR A 6 29.86 -37.54 36.37
CA THR A 6 31.33 -37.80 36.40
C THR A 6 31.94 -38.41 35.12
N GLY A 7 33.09 -37.84 34.70
CA GLY A 7 34.05 -38.45 33.76
C GLY A 7 34.53 -37.43 32.72
N ALA A 8 35.48 -36.55 33.02
CA ALA A 8 36.92 -36.78 32.97
C ALA A 8 37.50 -36.96 31.55
N ALA A 9 38.24 -35.92 31.13
CA ALA A 9 39.53 -35.96 30.44
C ALA A 9 39.66 -36.65 29.07
N GLN A 10 39.90 -35.83 28.03
CA GLN A 10 41.07 -35.95 27.13
C GLN A 10 41.23 -34.62 26.38
N CYS A 11 42.33 -33.90 26.59
CA CYS A 11 43.64 -34.09 25.97
C CYS A 11 43.62 -33.71 24.49
N GLY A 12 44.22 -32.56 24.18
CA GLY A 12 44.28 -32.01 22.81
C GLY A 12 44.97 -30.66 22.80
N GLN A 13 46.24 -30.66 23.18
CA GLN A 13 47.12 -29.51 23.10
C GLN A 13 47.44 -29.27 21.60
N ASP A 14 46.94 -28.18 21.00
CA ASP A 14 47.54 -27.65 19.76
C ASP A 14 48.15 -26.28 20.04
N ARG A 15 49.44 -26.32 20.37
CA ARG A 15 50.34 -25.19 20.23
C ARG A 15 50.64 -25.06 18.74
N ARG A 16 50.06 -24.04 18.10
CA ARG A 16 50.51 -23.33 16.88
C ARG A 16 49.30 -22.52 16.45
N GLY A 17 49.32 -21.21 16.27
CA GLY A 17 50.39 -20.27 16.11
C GLY A 17 49.71 -19.00 15.58
N HIS A 18 50.40 -17.88 15.74
CA HIS A 18 50.18 -16.69 14.92
C HIS A 18 48.81 -16.00 15.07
N ARG A 19 48.78 -14.94 15.88
CA ARG A 19 47.78 -13.88 15.73
C ARG A 19 47.87 -13.32 14.31
N ARG A 20 47.02 -13.78 13.40
CA ARG A 20 46.79 -13.12 12.11
C ARG A 20 45.98 -11.85 12.39
N PRO A 21 46.45 -10.66 12.00
CA PRO A 21 45.58 -9.50 11.96
C PRO A 21 44.43 -9.82 11.00
N LYS A 22 43.24 -9.32 11.35
CA LYS A 22 42.04 -9.52 10.56
C LYS A 22 42.25 -8.81 9.23
N GLU A 23 42.54 -9.58 8.19
CA GLU A 23 42.43 -9.11 6.81
C GLU A 23 40.97 -8.70 6.64
N PHE A 24 40.69 -7.42 6.80
CA PHE A 24 39.43 -6.83 6.39
C PHE A 24 39.45 -6.88 4.86
N ARG A 25 39.11 -8.05 4.32
CA ARG A 25 38.85 -8.22 2.90
C ARG A 25 37.66 -7.34 2.58
N MET A 26 38.00 -6.18 2.03
CA MET A 26 37.11 -5.16 1.51
C MET A 26 36.08 -5.84 0.60
N PRO A 27 34.77 -5.61 0.80
CA PRO A 27 33.76 -6.21 -0.08
C PRO A 27 33.98 -5.69 -1.50
N ASP A 28 34.09 -6.63 -2.44
CA ASP A 28 34.30 -6.36 -3.85
C ASP A 28 33.30 -5.33 -4.39
N LYS A 29 33.82 -4.22 -4.93
CA LYS A 29 33.04 -3.12 -5.54
C LYS A 29 32.14 -3.56 -6.71
N ALA A 30 32.25 -4.82 -7.14
CA ALA A 30 31.49 -5.40 -8.23
C ALA A 30 29.98 -5.56 -7.92
N MET A 31 29.58 -5.73 -6.65
CA MET A 31 28.16 -5.91 -6.31
C MET A 31 27.38 -4.59 -6.22
N ALA A 32 28.05 -3.46 -5.96
CA ALA A 32 27.42 -2.14 -5.82
C ALA A 32 26.90 -1.57 -7.16
N ARG A 33 27.45 -2.01 -8.29
CA ARG A 33 27.09 -1.48 -9.62
C ARG A 33 25.75 -1.97 -10.14
N LYS A 34 25.26 -3.13 -9.70
CA LYS A 34 23.94 -3.66 -10.06
C LYS A 34 22.82 -3.20 -9.11
N ALA A 35 23.18 -2.78 -7.88
CA ALA A 35 22.24 -2.26 -6.89
C ALA A 35 21.82 -0.81 -7.19
N ALA A 36 22.68 -0.02 -7.84
CA ALA A 36 22.44 1.39 -8.11
C ALA A 36 21.26 1.68 -9.06
N TRP A 37 20.78 0.69 -9.82
CA TRP A 37 19.66 0.84 -10.75
C TRP A 37 18.34 0.29 -10.19
N ARG A 38 18.38 -0.49 -9.10
CA ARG A 38 17.17 -1.04 -8.45
C ARG A 38 16.49 -0.02 -7.55
N LEU A 39 17.28 0.81 -6.87
CA LEU A 39 16.82 1.84 -5.94
C LEU A 39 16.04 3.00 -6.61
N PRO A 40 16.54 3.63 -7.70
CA PRO A 40 15.79 4.72 -8.34
C PRO A 40 14.56 4.21 -9.07
N ALA A 41 14.58 2.98 -9.61
CA ALA A 41 13.44 2.39 -10.30
C ALA A 41 12.25 2.15 -9.35
N CYS A 42 12.49 1.64 -8.15
CA CYS A 42 11.44 1.48 -7.14
C CYS A 42 10.93 2.84 -6.62
N ALA A 43 11.82 3.80 -6.40
CA ALA A 43 11.43 5.16 -5.97
C ALA A 43 10.62 5.89 -7.05
N ALA A 44 11.01 5.79 -8.31
CA ALA A 44 10.29 6.36 -9.43
C ALA A 44 8.91 5.70 -9.61
N LEU A 45 8.82 4.37 -9.49
CA LEU A 45 7.55 3.65 -9.56
C LEU A 45 6.60 4.05 -8.42
N ALA A 46 7.11 4.19 -7.19
CA ALA A 46 6.33 4.65 -6.04
C ALA A 46 5.81 6.08 -6.24
N ALA A 47 6.65 6.99 -6.76
CA ALA A 47 6.24 8.37 -7.05
C ALA A 47 5.14 8.44 -8.12
N VAL A 48 5.23 7.61 -9.17
CA VAL A 48 4.19 7.51 -10.20
C VAL A 48 2.87 6.95 -9.63
N CYS A 49 2.93 5.94 -8.76
CA CYS A 49 1.73 5.40 -8.10
C CYS A 49 1.03 6.42 -7.20
N CYS A 50 1.76 7.27 -6.49
CA CYS A 50 1.16 8.32 -5.64
C CYS A 50 0.37 9.35 -6.43
N MET A 51 0.77 9.66 -7.68
CA MET A 51 0.04 10.59 -8.54
C MET A 51 -1.28 10.01 -9.09
N ALA A 52 -1.47 8.69 -9.05
CA ALA A 52 -2.70 8.06 -9.55
C ALA A 52 -3.87 8.10 -8.53
N ALA A 53 -3.63 8.51 -7.28
CA ALA A 53 -4.66 8.52 -6.23
C ALA A 53 -5.47 9.83 -6.20
N HIS A 54 -6.07 10.21 -7.33
CA HIS A 54 -7.08 11.27 -7.36
C HIS A 54 -8.46 10.63 -7.13
N ALA A 55 -8.79 10.37 -5.86
CA ALA A 55 -10.14 9.92 -5.49
C ALA A 55 -11.06 11.15 -5.39
N GLY A 56 -11.81 11.42 -6.46
CA GLY A 56 -12.94 12.34 -6.39
C GLY A 56 -14.07 11.78 -5.50
N PRO A 57 -15.00 12.64 -5.03
CA PRO A 57 -16.16 12.17 -4.29
C PRO A 57 -16.94 11.16 -5.14
N ALA A 58 -17.26 10.01 -4.55
CA ALA A 58 -17.95 8.96 -5.27
C ALA A 58 -19.37 9.44 -5.63
N ALA A 59 -19.74 9.36 -6.91
CA ALA A 59 -21.03 9.84 -7.40
C ALA A 59 -22.19 8.94 -6.97
N TRP A 60 -23.29 9.55 -6.50
CA TRP A 60 -24.52 8.85 -6.14
C TRP A 60 -25.68 9.27 -7.04
N TYR A 61 -26.61 8.35 -7.32
CA TYR A 61 -27.74 8.63 -8.21
C TYR A 61 -29.05 8.20 -7.57
N TYR A 62 -30.15 8.88 -7.93
CA TYR A 62 -31.48 8.34 -7.74
C TYR A 62 -31.76 7.30 -8.83
N TRP A 63 -32.17 6.14 -8.38
CA TRP A 63 -32.69 5.06 -9.21
C TRP A 63 -34.19 4.98 -9.01
N ARG A 64 -34.92 4.85 -10.11
CA ARG A 64 -36.37 4.66 -10.11
C ARG A 64 -36.71 3.25 -10.56
N SER A 65 -37.56 2.56 -9.81
CA SER A 65 -38.12 1.26 -10.21
C SER A 65 -39.08 1.48 -11.38
N LYS A 66 -38.87 0.77 -12.49
CA LYS A 66 -39.77 0.75 -13.64
C LYS A 66 -41.09 0.05 -13.34
N VAL A 67 -41.11 -0.80 -12.30
CA VAL A 67 -42.28 -1.62 -11.93
C VAL A 67 -43.18 -0.85 -10.97
N ASP A 68 -42.60 -0.25 -9.93
CA ASP A 68 -43.36 0.34 -8.81
C ASP A 68 -43.21 1.86 -8.70
N GLY A 69 -42.33 2.47 -9.50
CA GLY A 69 -42.04 3.90 -9.45
C GLY A 69 -41.24 4.36 -8.21
N GLN A 70 -40.88 3.44 -7.31
CA GLN A 70 -40.10 3.72 -6.09
C GLN A 70 -38.73 4.33 -6.43
N ARG A 71 -38.27 5.28 -5.60
CA ARG A 71 -36.97 5.94 -5.76
C ARG A 71 -36.03 5.58 -4.63
N VAL A 72 -34.80 5.20 -4.97
CA VAL A 72 -33.74 4.88 -4.01
C VAL A 72 -32.45 5.58 -4.37
N CYS A 73 -31.66 5.94 -3.37
CA CYS A 73 -30.35 6.54 -3.57
C CYS A 73 -29.26 5.46 -3.51
N ALA A 74 -28.51 5.28 -4.60
CA ALA A 74 -27.43 4.31 -4.67
C ALA A 74 -26.34 4.74 -5.66
N GLN A 75 -25.10 4.32 -5.39
CA GLN A 75 -23.97 4.54 -6.29
C GLN A 75 -24.09 3.74 -7.60
N VAL A 76 -24.66 2.54 -7.52
CA VAL A 76 -24.87 1.62 -8.66
C VAL A 76 -26.34 1.20 -8.74
N SER A 77 -26.76 0.64 -9.88
CA SER A 77 -28.14 0.20 -10.05
C SER A 77 -28.50 -0.91 -9.03
N PRO A 78 -29.66 -0.85 -8.38
CA PRO A 78 -30.09 -1.90 -7.45
C PRO A 78 -30.36 -3.25 -8.14
N GLY A 79 -30.61 -3.25 -9.45
CA GLY A 79 -30.83 -4.46 -10.24
C GLY A 79 -31.49 -4.17 -11.59
N PRO A 80 -31.90 -5.22 -12.32
CA PRO A 80 -32.72 -5.07 -13.53
C PRO A 80 -34.05 -4.38 -13.19
N GLY A 81 -34.56 -3.58 -14.13
CA GLY A 81 -35.81 -2.84 -13.90
C GLY A 81 -35.64 -1.53 -13.13
N TRP A 82 -34.41 -1.10 -12.82
CA TRP A 82 -34.13 0.23 -12.31
C TRP A 82 -33.57 1.12 -13.41
N GLU A 83 -34.01 2.38 -13.44
CA GLU A 83 -33.43 3.41 -14.31
C GLU A 83 -32.88 4.56 -13.51
N ARG A 84 -31.82 5.19 -14.03
CA ARG A 84 -31.23 6.39 -13.41
C ARG A 84 -32.12 7.58 -13.70
N ASP A 85 -32.57 8.24 -12.64
CA ASP A 85 -33.59 9.30 -12.64
C ASP A 85 -32.99 10.68 -12.29
N SER A 86 -31.69 10.76 -12.04
CA SER A 86 -31.04 12.01 -11.66
C SER A 86 -29.60 12.14 -12.13
N GLU A 87 -29.14 13.39 -12.04
CA GLU A 87 -27.73 13.76 -12.07
C GLU A 87 -26.95 13.20 -10.86
N PRO A 88 -25.60 13.20 -10.90
CA PRO A 88 -24.77 12.75 -9.80
C PRO A 88 -24.84 13.68 -8.58
N TYR A 89 -24.99 13.07 -7.41
CA TYR A 89 -25.00 13.71 -6.11
C TYR A 89 -23.72 13.44 -5.32
N GLU A 90 -23.46 14.29 -4.34
CA GLU A 90 -22.28 14.22 -3.49
C GLU A 90 -22.60 13.39 -2.24
N GLY A 91 -22.11 12.15 -2.22
CA GLY A 91 -22.16 11.27 -1.07
C GLY A 91 -23.47 10.48 -0.85
N PRO A 92 -23.47 9.57 0.15
CA PRO A 92 -24.62 8.74 0.47
C PRO A 92 -25.81 9.60 0.91
N GLY A 93 -27.01 9.26 0.43
CA GLY A 93 -28.24 10.04 0.70
C GLY A 93 -28.60 11.06 -0.37
N CYS A 94 -27.84 11.14 -1.47
CA CYS A 94 -28.16 11.95 -2.64
C CYS A 94 -28.34 13.43 -2.28
N THR A 95 -27.39 13.96 -1.51
CA THR A 95 -27.36 15.37 -1.10
C THR A 95 -26.94 16.24 -2.28
N ALA A 96 -27.69 17.31 -2.56
CA ALA A 96 -27.38 18.24 -3.63
C ALA A 96 -25.94 18.78 -3.52
N PRO A 97 -25.18 18.85 -4.62
CA PRO A 97 -23.81 19.39 -4.58
C PRO A 97 -23.83 20.83 -4.08
N ARG A 98 -22.83 21.20 -3.26
CA ARG A 98 -22.71 22.60 -2.81
C ARG A 98 -22.42 23.49 -4.01
N LYS A 99 -23.34 24.42 -4.31
CA LYS A 99 -23.09 25.49 -5.27
C LYS A 99 -22.25 26.57 -4.60
N VAL A 100 -20.97 26.64 -4.97
CA VAL A 100 -20.09 27.74 -4.57
C VAL A 100 -20.24 28.87 -5.59
N PHE A 101 -20.90 29.94 -5.20
CA PHE A 101 -20.98 31.15 -6.02
C PHE A 101 -19.75 32.02 -5.74
N VAL A 102 -18.86 32.15 -6.72
CA VAL A 102 -17.79 33.16 -6.65
C VAL A 102 -18.40 34.48 -7.09
N ILE A 103 -18.68 35.36 -6.13
CA ILE A 103 -19.19 36.70 -6.42
C ILE A 103 -17.98 37.58 -6.73
N PRO A 104 -17.81 38.06 -7.98
CA PRO A 104 -16.74 38.99 -8.29
C PRO A 104 -17.01 40.31 -7.55
N MET A 105 -15.98 40.85 -6.90
CA MET A 105 -16.02 42.19 -6.32
C MET A 105 -16.05 43.21 -7.46
N ARG A 106 -17.01 44.14 -7.43
CA ARG A 106 -17.17 45.22 -8.39
C ARG A 106 -16.60 46.52 -7.84
#